data_AF-A0A2W4PG89-F1
#
_entry.id   AF-A0A2W4PG89-F1
#
_cell.length_a   1.000
_cell.length_b   1.000
_cell.length_c   1.000
_cell.angle_alpha   90.00
_cell.angle_beta   90.00
_cell.angle_gamma   90.00
#
_symmetry.space_group_name_H-M   'P 1'
#
loop_
_entity.id
_entity.type
_entity.pdbx_description
1 polymer ?
#
loop_
_entity_poly.entity_id
_entity_poly.type
_entity_poly.pdbx_seq_one_letter_code
_entity_poly.pdbx_strand_id
1 'polypeptide(L)'
;MNDRFEPAERNEHHAAWDERLQDWLDADLDAAQTALVESHLAACPVCRERLAELREIDAALADALPRLALDEAFDRRLLAQIHEQDSAARAEARRRAEEEFAAGATALARGWRRSLVLVVTGAIAGAALASALLGQLEASILTEALLTHAPGALDQGWYQLASTMLLGGGIGAMIARWLATAAE
;
A
#
# COMPACT_ATOMS: atom_id res chain seq x y z
N MET A 1 -8.94 -42.34 -39.38
CA MET A 1 -8.42 -41.20 -40.18
C MET A 1 -7.21 -40.62 -39.47
N ASN A 2 -6.12 -41.39 -39.35
CA ASN A 2 -4.86 -40.93 -38.74
C ASN A 2 -3.67 -41.83 -39.11
N ASP A 3 -3.49 -42.10 -40.41
CA ASP A 3 -2.43 -43.01 -40.88
C ASP A 3 -1.74 -42.45 -42.14
N ARG A 4 -1.30 -41.18 -42.05
CA ARG A 4 -0.65 -40.46 -43.17
C ARG A 4 0.67 -39.82 -42.77
N PHE A 5 1.40 -40.44 -41.84
CA PHE A 5 2.80 -40.11 -41.60
C PHE A 5 3.68 -41.20 -42.19
N GLU A 6 4.77 -40.82 -42.84
CA GLU A 6 5.78 -41.80 -43.26
C GLU A 6 6.48 -42.37 -42.00
N PRO A 7 6.97 -43.62 -42.03
CA PRO A 7 7.60 -44.25 -40.86
C PRO A 7 8.77 -43.45 -40.27
N ALA A 8 9.51 -42.71 -41.10
CA ALA A 8 10.62 -41.87 -40.66
C ALA A 8 10.13 -40.66 -39.84
N GLU A 9 9.10 -39.96 -40.31
CA GLU A 9 8.53 -38.77 -39.63
C GLU A 9 7.92 -39.12 -38.27
N ARG A 10 7.34 -40.31 -38.13
CA ARG A 10 6.87 -40.81 -36.83
C ARG A 10 8.01 -40.97 -35.82
N ASN A 11 9.14 -41.50 -36.24
CA ASN A 11 10.28 -41.72 -35.35
C ASN A 11 10.89 -40.39 -34.88
N GLU A 12 10.98 -39.40 -35.77
CA GLU A 12 11.47 -38.05 -35.42
C GLU A 12 10.51 -37.33 -34.47
N HIS A 13 9.20 -37.43 -34.70
CA HIS A 13 8.20 -36.90 -33.78
C HIS A 13 8.34 -37.49 -32.38
N HIS A 14 8.47 -38.82 -32.28
CA HIS A 14 8.57 -39.49 -30.99
C HIS A 14 9.85 -39.09 -30.25
N ALA A 15 10.99 -39.04 -30.94
CA ALA A 15 12.26 -38.65 -30.31
C ALA A 15 12.22 -37.21 -29.76
N ALA A 16 11.69 -36.24 -30.53
CA ALA A 16 11.64 -34.84 -30.10
C ALA A 16 10.64 -34.58 -28.97
N TRP A 17 9.57 -35.36 -28.89
CA TRP A 17 8.57 -35.22 -27.83
C TRP A 17 8.88 -36.03 -26.58
N ASP A 18 9.60 -37.16 -26.68
CA ASP A 18 10.00 -37.96 -25.52
C ASP A 18 10.83 -37.13 -24.52
N GLU A 19 11.84 -36.39 -25.01
CA GLU A 19 12.66 -35.51 -24.16
C GLU A 19 11.82 -34.44 -23.46
N ARG A 20 10.94 -33.76 -24.19
CA ARG A 20 10.05 -32.73 -23.61
C ARG A 20 9.03 -33.29 -22.62
N LEU A 21 8.57 -34.52 -22.83
CA LEU A 21 7.64 -35.17 -21.90
C LEU A 21 8.36 -35.54 -20.60
N GLN A 22 9.63 -35.92 -20.65
CA GLN A 22 10.47 -36.14 -19.48
C GLN A 22 10.72 -34.82 -18.74
N ASP A 23 11.18 -33.78 -19.43
CA ASP A 23 11.38 -32.45 -18.82
C ASP A 23 10.09 -31.92 -18.16
N TRP A 24 8.94 -32.16 -18.78
CA TRP A 24 7.64 -31.78 -18.23
C TRP A 24 7.30 -32.57 -16.97
N LEU A 25 7.61 -33.87 -16.95
CA LEU A 25 7.36 -34.76 -15.81
C LEU A 25 8.27 -34.40 -14.62
N ASP A 26 9.51 -33.99 -14.89
CA ASP A 26 10.50 -33.53 -13.91
C ASP A 26 10.26 -32.08 -13.45
N ALA A 27 9.27 -31.38 -14.02
CA ALA A 27 8.95 -29.97 -13.79
C ALA A 27 10.10 -28.99 -14.13
N ASP A 28 10.93 -29.35 -15.11
CA ASP A 28 12.08 -28.56 -15.57
C ASP A 28 11.75 -27.60 -16.73
N LEU A 29 10.49 -27.59 -17.18
CA LEU A 29 10.01 -26.68 -18.23
C LEU A 29 9.53 -25.33 -17.67
N ASP A 30 9.77 -24.25 -18.42
CA ASP A 30 9.14 -22.97 -18.14
C ASP A 30 7.62 -22.99 -18.42
N ALA A 31 6.91 -21.92 -18.02
CA ALA A 31 5.46 -21.84 -18.18
C ALA A 31 4.99 -21.90 -19.64
N ALA A 32 5.77 -21.39 -20.60
CA ALA A 32 5.41 -21.38 -22.01
C ALA A 32 5.60 -22.78 -22.64
N GLN A 33 6.69 -23.44 -22.30
CA GLN A 33 6.99 -24.82 -22.71
C GLN A 33 5.97 -25.81 -22.12
N THR A 34 5.61 -25.63 -20.84
CA THR A 34 4.56 -26.41 -20.17
C THR A 34 3.24 -26.32 -20.94
N ALA A 35 2.78 -25.11 -21.27
CA ALA A 35 1.55 -24.90 -22.03
C ALA A 35 1.60 -25.55 -23.42
N LEU A 36 2.77 -25.53 -24.08
CA LEU A 36 2.99 -26.17 -25.37
C LEU A 36 2.86 -27.70 -25.27
N VAL A 37 3.48 -28.33 -24.27
CA VAL A 37 3.35 -29.78 -24.01
C VAL A 37 1.91 -30.15 -23.71
N GLU A 38 1.22 -29.41 -22.83
CA GLU A 38 -0.18 -29.66 -22.49
C GLU A 38 -1.11 -29.56 -23.71
N SER A 39 -0.89 -28.55 -24.57
CA SER A 39 -1.66 -28.40 -25.81
C SER A 39 -1.45 -29.56 -26.78
N HIS A 40 -0.21 -30.06 -26.88
CA HIS A 40 0.11 -31.22 -27.71
C HIS A 40 -0.51 -32.50 -27.15
N LEU A 41 -0.42 -32.72 -25.85
CA LEU A 41 -1.05 -33.84 -25.15
C LEU A 41 -2.57 -33.84 -25.33
N ALA A 42 -3.22 -32.69 -25.42
CA ALA A 42 -4.66 -32.62 -25.72
C ALA A 42 -4.97 -33.14 -27.14
N ALA A 43 -4.11 -32.85 -28.12
CA ALA A 43 -4.33 -33.20 -29.52
C ALA A 43 -3.79 -34.59 -29.93
N CYS A 44 -2.74 -35.10 -29.27
CA CYS A 44 -1.98 -36.27 -29.70
C CYS A 44 -2.20 -37.49 -28.78
N PRO A 45 -2.95 -38.53 -29.20
CA PRO A 45 -3.17 -39.72 -28.39
C PRO A 45 -1.88 -40.52 -28.13
N VAL A 46 -0.97 -40.57 -29.10
CA VAL A 46 0.28 -41.35 -29.00
C VAL A 46 1.18 -40.79 -27.89
N CYS A 47 1.34 -39.47 -27.80
CA CYS A 47 2.11 -38.85 -26.72
C CYS A 47 1.45 -39.00 -25.35
N ARG A 48 0.12 -39.14 -25.27
CA ARG A 48 -0.56 -39.46 -24.00
C ARG A 48 -0.29 -40.88 -23.54
N GLU A 49 -0.32 -41.85 -24.45
CA GLU A 49 0.05 -43.25 -24.16
C GLU A 49 1.50 -43.30 -23.70
N ARG A 50 2.40 -42.60 -24.39
CA ARG A 50 3.82 -42.53 -24.02
C ARG A 50 4.05 -41.89 -22.65
N LEU A 51 3.33 -40.80 -22.33
CA LEU A 51 3.38 -40.19 -21.00
C LEU A 51 2.88 -41.14 -19.91
N ALA A 52 1.87 -41.97 -20.21
CA ALA A 52 1.41 -42.99 -19.26
C ALA A 52 2.49 -44.05 -18.99
N GLU A 53 3.19 -44.52 -20.03
CA GLU A 53 4.34 -45.44 -19.87
C GLU A 53 5.45 -44.82 -19.01
N LEU A 54 5.81 -43.55 -19.26
CA LEU A 54 6.84 -42.85 -18.46
C LEU A 54 6.43 -42.75 -16.99
N ARG A 55 5.16 -42.46 -16.70
CA ARG A 55 4.62 -42.41 -15.33
C ARG A 55 4.62 -43.78 -14.65
N GLU A 56 4.35 -44.86 -15.39
CA GLU A 56 4.45 -46.23 -14.86
C GLU A 56 5.89 -46.58 -14.48
N ILE A 57 6.86 -46.17 -15.31
CA ILE A 57 8.30 -46.34 -15.01
C ILE A 57 8.68 -45.55 -13.76
N ASP A 58 8.27 -44.27 -13.67
CA ASP A 58 8.55 -43.42 -12.51
C ASP A 58 7.95 -43.97 -11.21
N ALA A 59 6.70 -44.44 -11.26
CA ALA A 59 6.06 -45.12 -10.13
C ALA A 59 6.82 -46.40 -9.72
N ALA A 60 7.20 -47.23 -10.70
CA ALA A 60 7.97 -48.44 -10.42
C ALA A 60 9.35 -48.15 -9.83
N LEU A 61 10.02 -47.08 -10.28
CA LEU A 61 11.28 -46.61 -9.71
C LEU A 61 11.09 -46.09 -8.29
N ALA A 62 10.04 -45.31 -8.03
CA ALA A 62 9.70 -44.81 -6.71
C ALA A 62 9.42 -45.93 -5.70
N ASP A 63 8.81 -47.03 -6.16
CA ASP A 63 8.55 -48.22 -5.34
C ASP A 63 9.81 -49.09 -5.14
N ALA A 64 10.68 -49.18 -6.15
CA ALA A 64 11.89 -50.00 -6.10
C ALA A 64 13.03 -49.34 -5.29
N LEU A 65 13.08 -48.01 -5.26
CA LEU A 65 14.13 -47.28 -4.57
C LEU A 65 13.84 -47.21 -3.06
N PRO A 66 14.81 -47.58 -2.20
CA PRO A 66 14.63 -47.42 -0.77
C PRO A 66 14.47 -45.94 -0.44
N ARG A 67 13.40 -45.58 0.26
CA ARG A 67 13.26 -44.23 0.81
C ARG A 67 14.42 -43.98 1.76
N LEU A 68 15.29 -43.03 1.41
CA LEU A 68 16.27 -42.52 2.36
C LEU A 68 15.50 -41.80 3.47
N ALA A 69 15.40 -42.44 4.63
CA ALA A 69 15.02 -41.77 5.85
C ALA A 69 16.23 -40.93 6.29
N LEU A 70 16.10 -39.60 6.21
CA LEU A 70 17.05 -38.71 6.84
C LEU A 70 16.94 -38.86 8.35
N ASP A 71 18.07 -38.73 9.06
CA ASP A 71 18.04 -38.79 10.51
C ASP A 71 17.45 -37.49 11.10
N GLU A 72 16.85 -37.61 12.29
CA GLU A 72 16.28 -36.46 13.00
C GLU A 72 17.30 -35.34 13.25
N ALA A 73 18.60 -35.65 13.28
CA ALA A 73 19.64 -34.63 13.46
C ALA A 73 19.86 -33.79 12.21
N PHE A 74 19.65 -34.35 11.02
CA PHE A 74 19.62 -33.63 9.75
C PHE A 74 18.42 -32.69 9.71
N ASP A 75 17.21 -33.19 10.01
CA ASP A 75 15.98 -32.38 9.97
C ASP A 75 16.06 -31.20 10.93
N ARG A 76 16.54 -31.43 12.17
CA ARG A 76 16.77 -30.33 13.13
C ARG A 76 17.76 -29.29 12.62
N ARG A 77 18.86 -29.71 11.96
CA ARG A 77 19.84 -28.77 11.40
C ARG A 77 19.26 -27.98 10.24
N LEU A 78 18.53 -28.63 9.34
CA LEU A 78 17.87 -27.99 8.22
C LEU A 78 16.83 -26.96 8.70
N LEU A 79 15.96 -27.35 9.62
CA LEU A 79 14.95 -26.46 10.18
C LEU A 79 15.58 -25.29 10.95
N ALA A 80 16.64 -25.53 11.73
CA ALA A 80 17.39 -24.46 12.39
C ALA A 80 17.96 -23.46 11.38
N GLN A 81 18.52 -23.94 10.27
CA GLN A 81 19.06 -23.09 9.21
C GLN A 81 17.96 -22.28 8.50
N ILE A 82 16.82 -22.90 8.19
CA ILE A 82 15.66 -22.20 7.61
C ILE A 82 15.16 -21.11 8.56
N HIS A 83 15.03 -21.41 9.85
CA HIS A 83 14.62 -20.44 10.86
C HIS A 83 15.61 -19.29 11.01
N GLU A 84 16.91 -19.55 10.96
CA GLU A 84 17.94 -18.52 11.01
C GLU A 84 17.82 -17.57 9.81
N GLN A 85 17.70 -18.11 8.59
CA GLN A 85 17.53 -17.32 7.37
C GLN A 85 16.23 -16.50 7.38
N ASP A 86 15.11 -17.11 7.77
CA ASP A 86 13.81 -16.45 7.87
C ASP A 86 13.80 -15.35 8.95
N SER A 87 14.47 -15.58 10.08
CA SER A 87 14.61 -14.56 11.13
C SER A 87 15.42 -13.35 10.66
N ALA A 88 16.51 -13.57 9.90
CA ALA A 88 17.31 -12.51 9.32
C ALA A 88 16.52 -11.71 8.27
N ALA A 89 15.78 -12.39 7.39
CA ALA A 89 14.92 -11.76 6.39
C ALA A 89 13.82 -10.91 7.05
N ARG A 90 13.17 -11.41 8.10
CA ARG A 90 12.16 -10.66 8.87
C ARG A 90 12.75 -9.45 9.59
N ALA A 91 13.94 -9.57 10.15
CA ALA A 91 14.63 -8.45 10.79
C ALA A 91 14.94 -7.35 9.76
N GLU A 92 15.39 -7.71 8.56
CA GLU A 92 15.62 -6.76 7.49
C GLU A 92 14.33 -6.10 6.99
N ALA A 93 13.27 -6.88 6.77
CA ALA A 93 11.96 -6.35 6.39
C ALA A 93 11.42 -5.35 7.42
N ARG A 94 11.59 -5.65 8.72
CA ARG A 94 11.22 -4.74 9.80
C ARG A 94 12.01 -3.45 9.78
N ARG A 95 13.33 -3.49 9.57
CA ARG A 95 14.16 -2.27 9.46
C ARG A 95 13.70 -1.39 8.30
N ARG A 96 13.43 -1.97 7.13
CA ARG A 96 12.91 -1.21 5.97
C ARG A 96 11.58 -0.55 6.28
N ALA A 97 10.65 -1.26 6.93
CA ALA A 97 9.37 -0.70 7.35
C ALA A 97 9.51 0.44 8.37
N GLU A 98 10.42 0.30 9.34
CA GLU A 98 10.71 1.35 10.34
C GLU A 98 11.33 2.60 9.68
N GLU A 99 12.22 2.41 8.71
CA GLU A 99 12.82 3.51 7.93
C GLU A 99 11.78 4.26 7.08
N GLU A 100 10.92 3.52 6.36
CA GLU A 100 9.84 4.10 5.57
C GLU A 100 8.84 4.87 6.45
N PHE A 101 8.49 4.31 7.62
CA PHE A 101 7.60 4.96 8.58
C PHE A 101 8.24 6.24 9.15
N ALA A 102 9.52 6.19 9.53
CA ALA A 102 10.24 7.36 10.05
C ALA A 102 10.35 8.46 8.98
N ALA A 103 10.63 8.10 7.72
CA ALA A 103 10.65 9.04 6.60
C ALA A 103 9.26 9.67 6.39
N GLY A 104 8.19 8.88 6.43
CA GLY A 104 6.81 9.37 6.34
C GLY A 104 6.44 10.33 7.48
N ALA A 105 6.76 9.96 8.72
CA ALA A 105 6.47 10.77 9.91
C ALA A 105 7.17 12.14 9.86
N THR A 106 8.44 12.17 9.43
CA THR A 106 9.18 13.44 9.30
C THR A 106 8.68 14.31 8.16
N ALA A 107 8.19 13.72 7.05
CA ALA A 107 7.54 14.46 5.98
C ALA A 107 6.22 15.09 6.44
N LEU A 108 5.40 14.31 7.15
CA LEU A 108 4.11 14.77 7.67
C LEU A 108 4.28 15.87 8.73
N ALA A 109 5.22 15.71 9.67
CA ALA A 109 5.53 16.73 10.66
C ALA A 109 5.97 18.07 10.03
N ARG A 110 6.78 18.02 8.96
CA ARG A 110 7.18 19.22 8.21
C ARG A 110 6.00 19.88 7.50
N GLY A 111 5.12 19.09 6.89
CA GLY A 111 3.90 19.59 6.25
C GLY A 111 2.98 20.27 7.26
N TRP A 112 2.73 19.62 8.40
CA TRP A 112 1.87 20.15 9.45
C TRP A 112 2.42 21.43 10.06
N ARG A 113 3.73 21.51 10.34
CA ARG A 113 4.36 22.73 10.83
C ARG A 113 4.19 23.91 9.86
N ARG A 114 4.32 23.69 8.54
CA ARG A 114 4.10 24.74 7.53
C ARG A 114 2.64 25.19 7.51
N SER A 115 1.70 24.24 7.55
CA SER A 115 0.27 24.53 7.61
C SER A 115 -0.08 25.36 8.86
N LEU A 116 0.43 24.97 10.04
CA LEU A 116 0.21 25.72 11.28
C LEU A 116 0.77 27.14 11.21
N VAL A 117 1.98 27.34 10.67
CA VAL A 117 2.53 28.69 10.50
C VAL A 117 1.63 29.55 9.62
N LEU A 118 1.14 29.01 8.49
CA LEU A 118 0.23 29.73 7.59
C LEU A 118 -1.11 30.06 8.27
N VAL A 119 -1.71 29.10 8.98
CA VAL A 119 -2.98 29.30 9.69
C VAL A 119 -2.83 30.34 10.80
N VAL A 120 -1.78 30.25 11.63
CA VAL A 120 -1.55 31.19 12.74
C VAL A 120 -1.27 32.59 12.22
N THR A 121 -0.39 32.74 11.24
CA THR A 121 -0.09 34.07 10.64
C THR A 121 -1.32 34.67 9.96
N GLY A 122 -2.11 33.87 9.24
CA GLY A 122 -3.37 34.30 8.64
C GLY A 122 -4.39 34.74 9.68
N ALA A 123 -4.53 34.01 10.78
CA ALA A 123 -5.41 34.38 11.89
C ALA A 123 -4.99 35.71 12.55
N ILE A 124 -3.69 35.91 12.79
CA ILE A 124 -3.15 37.15 13.36
C ILE A 124 -3.40 38.34 12.41
N ALA A 125 -3.10 38.18 11.12
CA ALA A 125 -3.32 39.22 10.12
C ALA A 125 -4.81 39.57 9.97
N GLY A 126 -5.68 38.56 9.97
CA GLY A 126 -7.13 38.74 9.93
C GLY A 126 -7.66 39.47 11.16
N ALA A 127 -7.19 39.11 12.37
CA ALA A 127 -7.57 39.79 13.60
C ALA A 127 -7.10 41.26 13.63
N ALA A 128 -5.87 41.53 13.19
CA ALA A 128 -5.34 42.88 13.09
C ALA A 128 -6.13 43.74 12.10
N LEU A 129 -6.48 43.19 10.93
CA LEU A 129 -7.30 43.88 9.93
C LEU A 129 -8.71 44.17 10.44
N ALA A 130 -9.36 43.18 11.08
CA ALA A 130 -10.68 43.35 11.67
C ALA A 130 -10.67 44.44 12.75
N SER A 131 -9.65 44.45 13.61
CA SER A 131 -9.47 45.48 14.65
C SER A 131 -9.27 46.87 14.04
N ALA A 132 -8.50 46.99 12.95
CA ALA A 132 -8.27 48.27 12.27
C ALA A 132 -9.57 48.81 11.64
N LEU A 133 -10.35 47.94 11.00
CA LEU A 133 -11.65 48.31 10.40
C LEU A 133 -12.65 48.76 11.46
N LEU A 134 -12.73 48.05 12.59
CA LEU A 134 -13.58 48.44 13.72
C LEU A 134 -13.19 49.82 14.27
N GLY A 135 -11.89 50.06 14.47
CA GLY A 135 -11.39 51.37 14.91
C GLY A 135 -11.70 52.49 13.91
N GLN A 136 -11.63 52.21 12.60
CA GLN A 136 -11.95 53.18 11.56
C GLN A 136 -13.46 53.51 11.52
N LEU A 137 -14.32 52.51 11.73
CA LEU A 137 -15.77 52.71 11.82
C LEU A 137 -16.14 53.57 13.03
N GLU A 138 -15.56 53.29 14.21
CA GLU A 138 -15.79 54.11 15.41
C GLU A 138 -15.36 55.56 15.22
N ALA A 139 -14.18 55.78 14.61
CA ALA A 139 -13.71 57.11 14.29
C ALA A 139 -14.69 57.85 13.38
N SER A 140 -15.21 57.18 12.34
CA SER A 140 -16.18 57.77 11.41
C SER A 140 -17.51 58.14 12.08
N ILE A 141 -18.03 57.25 12.95
CA ILE A 141 -19.26 57.49 13.71
C ILE A 141 -19.07 58.66 14.68
N LEU A 142 -17.94 58.72 15.38
CA LEU A 142 -17.63 59.82 16.30
C LEU A 142 -17.52 61.15 15.55
N THR A 143 -16.89 61.18 14.38
CA THR A 143 -16.81 62.40 13.57
C THR A 143 -18.18 62.86 13.09
N GLU A 144 -19.05 61.95 12.65
CA GLU A 144 -20.41 62.29 12.23
C GLU A 144 -21.26 62.78 13.42
N ALA A 145 -21.16 62.14 14.58
CA ALA A 145 -21.83 62.56 15.82
C ALA A 145 -21.36 63.94 16.31
N LEU A 146 -20.06 64.22 16.22
CA LEU A 146 -19.49 65.54 16.55
C LEU A 146 -19.98 66.63 15.58
N LEU A 147 -20.14 66.29 14.30
CA LEU A 147 -20.64 67.21 13.27
C LEU A 147 -22.15 67.46 13.37
N THR A 148 -22.93 66.49 13.87
CA THR A 148 -24.42 66.53 13.87
C THR A 148 -25.09 67.10 15.13
N HIS A 149 -24.32 67.52 16.16
CA HIS A 149 -24.78 68.13 17.43
C HIS A 149 -25.28 67.18 18.56
N ALA A 150 -24.88 67.54 19.80
CA ALA A 150 -25.69 67.51 21.04
C ALA A 150 -25.70 66.25 21.98
N PRO A 151 -26.08 66.46 23.27
CA PRO A 151 -25.76 65.62 24.44
C PRO A 151 -26.76 64.49 24.69
N GLY A 152 -26.25 63.27 24.94
CA GLY A 152 -27.06 62.12 25.38
C GLY A 152 -26.36 60.73 25.35
N ALA A 153 -25.02 60.68 25.32
CA ALA A 153 -24.24 59.50 24.99
C ALA A 153 -23.96 58.53 26.17
N LEU A 154 -24.97 57.81 26.66
CA LEU A 154 -24.76 56.80 27.71
C LEU A 154 -25.24 55.36 27.39
N ASP A 155 -25.75 55.06 26.18
CA ASP A 155 -26.25 53.71 25.85
C ASP A 155 -25.34 52.88 24.90
N GLN A 156 -24.17 53.40 24.51
CA GLN A 156 -23.37 52.79 23.43
C GLN A 156 -22.34 51.73 23.90
N GLY A 157 -22.04 51.66 25.20
CA GLY A 157 -20.99 50.78 25.72
C GLY A 157 -21.34 49.27 25.73
N TRP A 158 -22.63 48.91 25.77
CA TRP A 158 -23.01 47.50 25.89
C TRP A 158 -22.92 46.73 24.56
N TYR A 159 -23.10 47.43 23.42
CA TYR A 159 -22.96 46.83 22.09
C TYR A 159 -21.53 46.39 21.78
N GLN A 160 -20.51 47.13 22.24
CA GLN A 160 -19.10 46.75 22.12
C GLN A 160 -18.77 45.48 22.92
N LEU A 161 -19.30 45.36 24.14
CA LEU A 161 -19.08 44.20 25.01
C LEU A 161 -19.79 42.94 24.46
N ALA A 162 -20.99 43.08 23.92
CA ALA A 162 -21.75 41.97 23.33
C ALA A 162 -21.10 41.46 22.03
N SER A 163 -20.63 42.35 21.16
CA SER A 163 -20.02 41.97 19.87
C SER A 163 -18.66 41.28 20.03
N THR A 164 -17.83 41.72 20.98
CA THR A 164 -16.53 41.08 21.26
C THR A 164 -16.70 39.68 21.85
N MET A 165 -17.67 39.45 22.74
CA MET A 165 -17.96 38.12 23.27
C MET A 165 -18.47 37.15 22.19
N LEU A 166 -19.32 37.60 21.27
CA LEU A 166 -19.85 36.75 20.19
C LEU A 166 -18.76 36.34 19.19
N LEU A 167 -17.87 37.26 18.81
CA LEU A 167 -16.76 36.96 17.90
C LEU A 167 -15.72 36.04 18.56
N GLY A 168 -15.39 36.26 19.83
CA GLY A 168 -14.47 35.40 20.58
C GLY A 168 -15.01 33.96 20.73
N GLY A 169 -16.29 33.81 21.07
CA GLY A 169 -16.93 32.51 21.23
C GLY A 169 -17.01 31.70 19.94
N GLY A 170 -17.31 32.35 18.81
CA GLY A 170 -17.41 31.69 17.50
C GLY A 170 -16.08 31.09 17.03
N ILE A 171 -14.98 31.84 17.18
CA ILE A 171 -13.64 31.38 16.80
C ILE A 171 -13.20 30.22 17.69
N GLY A 172 -13.46 30.31 19.01
CA GLY A 172 -13.14 29.25 19.96
C GLY A 172 -13.84 27.92 19.65
N ALA A 173 -15.14 27.96 19.35
CA ALA A 173 -15.92 26.76 19.01
C ALA A 173 -15.45 26.09 17.71
N MET A 174 -15.04 26.88 16.72
CA MET A 174 -14.57 26.36 15.44
C MET A 174 -13.20 25.66 15.57
N ILE A 175 -12.29 26.23 16.38
CA ILE A 175 -10.99 25.60 16.69
C ILE A 175 -11.18 24.31 17.49
N ALA A 176 -12.05 24.32 18.51
CA ALA A 176 -12.34 23.15 19.32
C ALA A 176 -12.92 22.00 18.48
N ARG A 177 -13.84 22.31 17.55
CA ARG A 177 -14.43 21.32 16.65
C ARG A 177 -13.42 20.74 15.66
N TRP A 178 -12.52 21.56 15.13
CA TRP A 178 -11.46 21.09 14.23
C TRP A 178 -10.48 20.14 14.94
N LEU A 179 -10.10 20.46 16.18
CA LEU A 179 -9.25 19.60 17.00
C LEU A 179 -9.91 18.25 17.33
N ALA A 180 -11.22 18.25 17.60
CA ALA A 180 -11.95 17.01 17.86
C ALA A 180 -11.96 16.08 16.64
N THR A 181 -12.17 16.62 15.44
CA THR A 181 -12.17 15.81 14.20
C THR A 181 -10.78 15.33 13.75
N ALA A 182 -9.71 15.92 14.29
CA ALA A 182 -8.33 15.52 13.95
C ALA A 182 -7.77 14.43 14.87
N ALA A 183 -8.47 14.12 15.97
CA ALA A 183 -8.06 13.11 16.95
C ALA A 183 -8.75 11.75 16.77
N GLU A 184 -9.75 11.68 15.90
CA GLU A 184 -10.41 10.43 15.43
C GLU A 184 -9.71 9.89 14.18
#